data_AF-W2TIU2-F1
#
_entry.id   AF-W2TIU2-F1
#
_cell.length_a   1.000
_cell.length_b   1.000
_cell.length_c   1.000
_cell.angle_alpha   90.00
_cell.angle_beta   90.00
_cell.angle_gamma   90.00
#
_symmetry.space_group_name_H-M   'P 1'
#
loop_
_entity.id
_entity.type
_entity.pdbx_description
1 polymer ?
#
loop_
_entity_poly.entity_id
_entity_poly.type
_entity_poly.pdbx_seq_one_letter_code
_entity_poly.pdbx_strand_id
1 'polypeptide(L)'
;MQRCISGGSATVLRAFRSTPRICTRMIRYDAFADRHIGPSRLEKQQMLNFLGFTTLDALTNTNVPNQIKLEKKLDLPEAIDEYSMLRELKKISEMNKVVKTNRSLNQYQQLFWGSKPA
;
A
#
# COMPACT_ATOMS: atom_id res chain seq x y z
N MET A 1 -36.27 46.06 -47.86
CA MET A 1 -37.65 45.85 -47.39
C MET A 1 -37.81 44.38 -47.05
N GLN A 2 -38.28 44.11 -45.83
CA GLN A 2 -38.71 42.83 -45.21
C GLN A 2 -37.72 41.64 -45.17
N ARG A 3 -37.72 40.74 -44.17
CA ARG A 3 -37.95 40.69 -42.70
C ARG A 3 -37.96 39.19 -42.33
N CYS A 4 -37.74 38.88 -41.05
CA CYS A 4 -38.04 37.60 -40.32
C CYS A 4 -37.04 36.45 -40.56
N ILE A 5 -36.18 36.03 -39.62
CA ILE A 5 -36.31 35.48 -38.25
C ILE A 5 -36.98 34.09 -38.19
N SER A 6 -36.17 33.05 -37.91
CA SER A 6 -36.46 31.84 -37.11
C SER A 6 -35.17 31.00 -37.09
N GLY A 7 -34.47 30.78 -35.98
CA GLY A 7 -34.96 30.08 -34.80
C GLY A 7 -34.83 28.57 -35.02
N GLY A 8 -33.83 27.93 -34.41
CA GLY A 8 -33.61 26.49 -34.58
C GLY A 8 -32.35 25.96 -33.91
N SER A 9 -32.35 25.95 -32.58
CA SER A 9 -31.38 25.25 -31.75
C SER A 9 -31.44 23.74 -32.03
N ALA A 10 -30.43 23.18 -32.69
CA ALA A 10 -30.27 21.73 -32.81
C ALA A 10 -29.10 21.28 -31.94
N THR A 11 -29.46 21.02 -30.69
CA THR A 11 -28.78 20.18 -29.71
C THR A 11 -28.06 19.00 -30.36
N VAL A 12 -26.73 19.01 -30.30
CA VAL A 12 -25.94 17.78 -30.34
C VAL A 12 -25.22 17.67 -29.01
N LEU A 13 -25.98 17.32 -27.97
CA LEU A 13 -25.41 16.72 -26.77
C LEU A 13 -24.80 15.39 -27.21
N ARG A 14 -23.54 15.43 -27.64
CA ARG A 14 -22.70 14.25 -27.76
C ARG A 14 -22.59 13.68 -26.36
N ALA A 15 -23.45 12.71 -26.06
CA ALA A 15 -23.35 11.91 -24.85
C ALA A 15 -21.98 11.24 -24.87
N PHE A 16 -21.01 11.87 -24.20
CA PHE A 16 -19.79 11.21 -23.78
C PHE A 16 -20.27 10.12 -22.83
N ARG A 17 -20.49 8.92 -23.39
CA ARG A 17 -20.56 7.69 -22.61
C ARG A 17 -19.17 7.54 -22.01
N SER A 18 -18.97 8.15 -20.84
CA SER A 18 -17.87 7.82 -19.95
C SER A 18 -18.10 6.38 -19.54
N THR A 19 -17.54 5.46 -20.31
CA THR A 19 -17.31 4.10 -19.81
C THR A 19 -16.64 4.29 -18.45
N PRO A 20 -17.20 3.74 -17.35
CA PRO A 20 -16.48 3.77 -16.09
C PRO A 20 -15.15 3.07 -16.38
N ARG A 21 -14.05 3.83 -16.28
CA ARG A 21 -12.73 3.22 -16.24
C ARG A 21 -12.72 2.47 -14.92
N ILE A 22 -13.16 1.22 -14.95
CA ILE A 22 -12.80 0.27 -13.92
C ILE A 22 -11.28 0.23 -14.00
N CYS A 23 -10.63 1.00 -13.12
CA CYS A 23 -9.23 0.80 -12.83
C CYS A 23 -9.19 -0.54 -12.12
N THR A 24 -9.15 -1.63 -12.88
CA THR A 24 -8.94 -2.97 -12.35
C THR A 24 -7.65 -2.92 -11.56
N ARG A 25 -7.76 -2.79 -10.24
CA ARG A 25 -6.66 -3.08 -9.34
C ARG A 25 -6.40 -4.57 -9.55
N MET A 26 -5.40 -4.91 -10.33
CA MET A 26 -4.82 -6.25 -10.30
C MET A 26 -4.37 -6.45 -8.86
N ILE A 27 -5.17 -7.16 -8.06
CA ILE A 27 -4.78 -7.57 -6.73
C ILE A 27 -3.70 -8.63 -6.96
N ARG A 28 -2.44 -8.20 -6.96
CA ARG A 28 -1.32 -9.13 -6.79
C ARG A 28 -1.43 -9.62 -5.35
N TYR A 29 -1.98 -10.83 -5.19
CA TYR A 29 -2.22 -11.45 -3.88
C TYR A 29 -0.94 -11.54 -3.03
N ASP A 30 0.24 -11.50 -3.68
CA ASP A 30 1.55 -11.69 -3.03
C ASP A 30 2.32 -10.40 -2.74
N ALA A 31 1.80 -9.21 -3.06
CA ALA A 31 2.52 -7.96 -2.83
C ALA A 31 2.21 -7.36 -1.45
N PHE A 32 2.95 -7.81 -0.41
CA PHE A 32 2.86 -7.27 0.96
C PHE A 32 2.89 -5.73 0.99
N ALA A 33 3.78 -5.12 0.21
CA ALA A 33 3.95 -3.67 0.13
C ALA A 33 2.66 -2.92 -0.26
N ASP A 34 1.83 -3.50 -1.13
CA ASP A 34 0.58 -2.85 -1.60
C ASP A 34 -0.54 -2.91 -0.55
N ARG A 35 -0.42 -3.80 0.45
CA ARG A 35 -1.33 -3.86 1.62
C ARG A 35 -0.78 -3.03 2.79
N HIS A 36 0.54 -2.97 2.93
CA HIS A 36 1.22 -2.24 3.98
C HIS A 36 1.25 -0.73 3.72
N ILE A 37 1.44 -0.32 2.46
CA ILE A 37 1.47 1.08 2.05
C ILE A 37 0.05 1.50 1.66
N GLY A 38 -0.59 2.28 2.54
CA GLY A 38 -1.98 2.72 2.36
C GLY A 38 -2.24 3.52 1.08
N PRO A 39 -1.46 4.59 0.78
CA PRO A 39 -1.71 5.43 -0.38
C PRO A 39 -1.50 4.71 -1.71
N SER A 40 -2.55 4.67 -2.53
CA SER A 40 -2.47 4.21 -3.91
C SER A 40 -1.59 5.14 -4.75
N ARG A 41 -1.22 4.69 -5.95
CA ARG A 41 -0.41 5.50 -6.88
C ARG A 41 -1.04 6.86 -7.18
N LEU A 42 -2.37 6.92 -7.31
CA LEU A 42 -3.10 8.16 -7.60
C LEU A 42 -3.10 9.09 -6.38
N GLU A 43 -3.37 8.57 -5.19
CA GLU A 43 -3.35 9.35 -3.95
C GLU A 43 -1.94 9.89 -3.67
N LYS A 44 -0.90 9.09 -3.89
CA LYS A 44 0.50 9.56 -3.80
C LYS A 44 0.76 10.74 -4.73
N GLN A 45 0.26 10.70 -5.96
CA GLN A 45 0.42 11.83 -6.89
C GLN A 45 -0.37 13.07 -6.43
N GLN A 46 -1.59 12.89 -5.93
CA GLN A 46 -2.39 14.00 -5.40
C GLN A 46 -1.70 14.67 -4.21
N MET A 47 -1.15 13.88 -3.29
CA MET A 47 -0.39 14.38 -2.14
C MET A 47 0.89 15.10 -2.58
N LEU A 48 1.65 14.54 -3.53
CA LEU A 48 2.85 15.18 -4.07
C LEU A 48 2.53 16.52 -4.74
N ASN A 49 1.47 16.58 -5.53
CA ASN A 49 1.02 17.81 -6.18
C ASN A 49 0.61 18.87 -5.17
N PHE A 50 -0.09 18.49 -4.08
CA PHE A 50 -0.44 19.40 -3.00
C PHE A 50 0.79 20.01 -2.33
N LEU A 51 1.86 19.21 -2.16
CA LEU A 51 3.13 19.67 -1.61
C LEU A 51 4.02 20.40 -2.63
N GLY A 52 3.64 20.46 -3.91
CA GLY A 52 4.43 21.08 -4.98
C GLY A 52 5.59 20.23 -5.52
N PHE A 53 5.61 18.93 -5.23
CA PHE A 53 6.65 18.01 -5.73
C PHE A 53 6.14 17.16 -6.89
N THR A 54 7.04 16.81 -7.81
CA THR A 54 6.72 15.95 -8.97
C THR A 54 6.94 14.47 -8.67
N THR A 55 7.92 14.14 -7.82
CA THR A 55 8.32 12.77 -7.50
C THR A 55 8.61 12.61 -6.02
N LEU A 56 8.53 11.35 -5.54
CA LEU A 56 8.91 11.02 -4.17
C LEU A 56 10.40 11.27 -3.92
N ASP A 57 11.25 11.03 -4.91
CA ASP A 57 12.70 11.28 -4.81
C ASP A 57 13.00 12.77 -4.61
N ALA A 58 12.28 13.65 -5.31
CA ALA A 58 12.41 15.09 -5.13
C ALA A 58 12.07 15.51 -3.69
N LEU A 59 10.97 14.97 -3.14
CA LEU A 59 10.58 15.20 -1.74
C LEU A 59 11.64 14.69 -0.76
N THR A 60 12.17 13.48 -0.97
CA THR A 60 13.21 12.91 -0.08
C THR A 60 14.52 13.70 -0.14
N ASN A 61 14.94 14.14 -1.32
CA ASN A 61 16.20 14.88 -1.49
C ASN A 61 16.16 16.28 -0.85
N THR A 62 14.98 16.91 -0.79
CA THR A 62 14.82 18.21 -0.13
C THR A 62 14.84 18.07 1.40
N ASN A 63 14.32 16.96 1.94
CA ASN A 63 14.13 16.81 3.38
C ASN A 63 15.26 16.05 4.08
N VAL A 64 15.99 15.18 3.37
CA VAL A 64 17.08 14.37 3.93
C VAL A 64 18.42 14.90 3.41
N PRO A 65 19.30 15.43 4.28
CA PRO A 65 20.63 15.88 3.88
C PRO A 65 21.46 14.74 3.27
N ASN A 66 22.18 15.03 2.18
CA ASN A 66 23.00 14.04 1.48
C ASN A 66 24.06 13.38 2.38
N GLN A 67 24.56 14.09 3.40
CA GLN A 67 25.58 13.58 4.33
C GLN A 67 25.14 12.34 5.12
N ILE A 68 23.83 12.15 5.33
CA ILE A 68 23.28 11.01 6.08
C ILE A 68 22.52 10.03 5.19
N LYS A 69 22.44 10.32 3.88
CA LYS A 69 21.70 9.50 2.92
C LYS A 69 22.56 8.30 2.50
N LEU A 70 21.97 7.12 2.52
CA LEU A 70 22.62 5.93 1.98
C LEU A 70 22.72 6.03 0.45
N GLU A 71 23.94 5.98 -0.08
CA GLU A 71 24.20 6.02 -1.54
C GLU A 71 23.96 4.67 -2.23
N LYS A 72 24.00 3.58 -1.45
CA LYS A 72 23.79 2.22 -1.94
C LYS A 72 22.40 1.70 -1.58
N LYS A 73 21.90 0.78 -2.40
CA LYS A 73 20.71 -0.01 -2.05
C LYS A 73 21.00 -0.84 -0.80
N LEU A 74 19.94 -1.14 -0.05
CA LEU A 74 20.04 -2.02 1.10
C LEU A 74 20.45 -3.42 0.65
N ASP A 75 21.38 -4.02 1.38
CA ASP A 75 21.83 -5.40 1.18
C ASP A 75 20.87 -6.33 1.92
N LEU A 76 19.74 -6.63 1.26
CA LEU A 76 18.66 -7.45 1.79
C LEU A 76 18.33 -8.57 0.80
N PRO A 77 17.88 -9.73 1.28
CA PRO A 77 17.39 -10.79 0.42
C PRO A 77 16.17 -10.30 -0.37
N GLU A 78 15.88 -11.00 -1.47
CA GLU A 78 14.71 -10.70 -2.30
C GLU A 78 13.43 -10.76 -1.46
N ALA A 79 12.50 -9.83 -1.74
CA ALA A 79 11.23 -9.78 -1.03
C ALA A 79 10.41 -11.04 -1.33
N ILE A 80 10.08 -11.78 -0.27
CA ILE A 80 9.22 -12.96 -0.33
C ILE A 80 7.74 -12.58 -0.08
N ASP A 81 6.83 -13.45 -0.50
CA ASP A 81 5.42 -13.32 -0.19
C ASP A 81 5.15 -13.56 1.32
N GLU A 82 4.02 -13.06 1.79
CA GLU A 82 3.65 -13.15 3.21
C GLU A 82 3.47 -14.60 3.67
N TYR A 83 2.94 -15.47 2.82
CA TYR A 83 2.67 -16.85 3.18
C TYR A 83 3.98 -17.64 3.36
N SER A 84 4.94 -17.47 2.45
CA SER A 84 6.28 -18.05 2.59
C SER A 84 7.01 -17.51 3.83
N MET A 85 6.92 -16.20 4.09
CA MET A 85 7.51 -15.59 5.28
C MET A 85 6.95 -16.20 6.58
N LEU A 86 5.64 -16.36 6.69
CA LEU A 86 5.01 -16.98 7.86
C LEU A 86 5.42 -18.45 8.03
N ARG A 87 5.58 -19.19 6.93
CA ARG A 87 6.07 -20.58 6.95
C ARG A 87 7.50 -20.67 7.48
N GLU A 88 8.38 -19.77 7.04
CA GLU A 88 9.77 -19.72 7.51
C GLU A 88 9.85 -19.33 8.98
N LEU A 89 9.10 -18.30 9.38
CA LEU A 89 9.02 -17.89 10.78
C LEU A 89 8.50 -19.03 11.67
N LYS A 90 7.53 -19.82 11.19
CA LYS A 90 7.06 -21.00 11.93
C LYS A 90 8.18 -22.00 12.17
N LYS A 91 8.98 -22.33 11.15
CA LYS A 91 10.15 -23.23 11.30
C LYS A 91 11.17 -22.71 12.31
N ILE A 92 11.45 -21.40 12.27
CA ILE A 92 12.37 -20.76 13.24
C ILE A 92 11.76 -20.84 14.65
N SER A 93 10.46 -20.59 14.79
CA SER A 93 9.77 -20.62 16.09
C SER A 93 9.76 -22.02 16.72
N GLU A 94 9.74 -23.08 15.92
CA GLU A 94 9.79 -24.48 16.38
C GLU A 94 11.13 -24.84 17.02
N MET A 95 12.19 -24.07 16.75
CA MET A 95 13.50 -24.23 17.40
C MET A 95 13.52 -23.67 18.83
N ASN A 96 12.52 -22.87 19.22
CA ASN A 96 12.46 -22.29 20.56
C ASN A 96 12.05 -23.33 21.60
N LYS A 97 12.80 -23.41 22.70
CA LYS A 97 12.43 -24.24 23.86
C LYS A 97 11.51 -23.45 24.79
N VAL A 98 10.28 -23.93 24.95
CA VAL A 98 9.33 -23.35 25.93
C VAL A 98 9.71 -23.80 27.33
N VAL A 99 10.40 -22.94 28.08
CA VAL A 99 10.78 -23.20 29.48
C VAL A 99 9.87 -22.41 30.42
N LYS A 100 9.37 -23.07 31.47
CA LYS A 100 8.66 -22.41 32.57
C LYS A 100 9.66 -21.54 33.34
N THR A 101 9.61 -20.23 33.12
CA THR A 101 10.47 -19.28 33.82
C THR A 101 9.81 -18.91 35.15
N ASN A 102 10.43 -19.28 36.27
CA ASN A 102 9.97 -18.98 37.63
C ASN A 102 10.43 -17.60 38.13
N ARG A 103 10.33 -16.57 37.27
CA ARG A 103 10.55 -15.19 37.70
C ARG A 103 9.18 -14.67 38.14
N SER A 104 9.03 -14.33 39.42
CA SER A 104 7.80 -13.84 40.09
C SER A 104 7.20 -12.54 39.53
N LEU A 105 7.29 -12.28 38.23
CA LEU A 105 6.59 -11.24 37.50
C LEU A 105 5.79 -11.91 36.36
N ASN A 106 4.90 -12.83 36.76
CA ASN A 106 3.83 -13.33 35.91
C ASN A 106 2.79 -12.23 35.72
N GLN A 107 3.09 -11.20 34.93
CA GLN A 107 2.01 -10.44 34.29
C GLN A 107 1.53 -11.23 33.08
N TYR A 108 0.56 -12.10 33.35
CA TYR A 108 -0.39 -12.66 32.40
C TYR A 108 0.20 -13.52 31.27
N GLN A 109 0.56 -14.77 31.60
CA GLN A 109 0.37 -15.86 30.63
C GLN A 109 -1.14 -16.05 30.43
N GLN A 110 -1.77 -15.21 29.60
CA GLN A 110 -3.12 -15.44 29.11
C GLN A 110 -3.07 -16.66 28.17
N LEU A 111 -3.32 -17.79 28.82
CA LEU A 111 -3.99 -18.99 28.35
C LEU A 111 -4.69 -18.88 26.98
N PHE A 112 -4.53 -19.96 26.22
CA PHE A 112 -5.24 -20.36 25.01
C PHE A 112 -4.71 -19.85 23.66
N TRP A 113 -3.48 -20.26 23.33
CA TRP A 113 -3.24 -20.74 21.97
C TRP A 113 -4.05 -22.03 21.79
N GLY A 114 -5.14 -21.96 21.02
CA GLY A 114 -6.21 -22.96 20.96
C GLY A 114 -5.73 -24.37 20.63
N SER A 115 -5.64 -25.21 21.66
CA SER A 115 -5.68 -26.66 21.53
C SER A 115 -7.06 -27.06 21.01
N LYS A 116 -7.15 -27.53 19.76
CA LYS A 116 -8.31 -28.34 19.33
C LYS A 116 -8.22 -29.70 20.04
N PRO A 117 -9.23 -30.15 20.80
CA PRO A 117 -9.29 -31.54 21.22
C PRO A 117 -9.87 -32.39 20.07
N ALA A 118 -9.41 -33.65 20.02
CA ALA A 118 -9.96 -34.73 19.21
C ALA A 118 -11.36 -35.14 19.69
#